data_AF-A0A820AP93-F1
#
_entry.id   AF-A0A820AP93-F1
#
_cell.length_a   1.000
_cell.length_b   1.000
_cell.length_c   1.000
_cell.angle_alpha   90.00
_cell.angle_beta   90.00
_cell.angle_gamma   90.00
#
_symmetry.space_group_name_H-M   'P 1'
#
loop_
_entity.id
_entity.type
_entity.pdbx_description
1 polymer ?
#
loop_
_entity_poly.entity_id
_entity_poly.type
_entity_poly.pdbx_seq_one_letter_code
_entity_poly.pdbx_strand_id
1 'polypeptide(L)'
;AFALKLMKVRTELGTDNRWRIRTFLVTARNDVGNVRVFNTLKEWGLDIDETHFLGGLDKTPFVRFINPAIYFDDSIEHIDRAKQVVPVAHVVYGINNITTPLQIVTTKSD
;
A
#
# COMPACT_ATOMS: atom_id res chain seq x y z
N ALA A 1 8.58 6.95 2.66
CA ALA A 1 7.77 7.90 3.46
C ALA A 1 6.33 7.44 3.66
N PHE A 2 5.57 7.13 2.59
CA PHE A 2 4.15 6.73 2.69
C PHE A 2 3.91 5.46 3.54
N ALA A 3 4.61 4.36 3.24
CA ALA A 3 4.46 3.10 3.96
C ALA A 3 4.71 3.25 5.48
N LEU A 4 5.70 4.05 5.89
CA LEU A 4 5.97 4.34 7.29
C LEU A 4 4.83 5.09 7.98
N LYS A 5 4.16 6.01 7.27
CA LYS A 5 2.97 6.71 7.79
C LYS A 5 1.81 5.74 8.00
N LEU A 6 1.57 4.83 7.04
CA LEU A 6 0.57 3.77 7.21
C LEU A 6 0.87 2.88 8.42
N MET A 7 2.15 2.53 8.61
CA MET A 7 2.57 1.75 9.78
C MET A 7 2.35 2.50 11.09
N LYS A 8 2.61 3.81 11.12
CA LYS A 8 2.32 4.64 12.30
C LYS A 8 0.82 4.61 12.62
N VAL A 9 -0.04 4.80 11.63
CA VAL A 9 -1.51 4.73 11.82
C VAL A 9 -1.94 3.35 12.32
N ARG A 10 -1.40 2.27 11.73
CA ARG A 10 -1.64 0.90 12.20
C ARG A 10 -1.26 0.73 13.67
N THR A 11 -0.09 1.23 14.08
CA THR A 11 0.36 1.16 15.48
C THR A 11 -0.54 1.99 16.41
N GLU A 12 -0.97 3.18 16.00
CA GLU A 12 -1.85 4.06 16.79
C GLU A 12 -3.26 3.49 16.99
N LEU A 13 -3.78 2.74 16.00
CA LEU A 13 -5.05 2.02 16.13
C LEU A 13 -4.96 0.80 17.06
N GLY A 14 -3.74 0.41 17.44
CA GLY A 14 -3.47 -0.71 18.33
C GLY A 14 -3.52 -2.07 17.64
N THR A 15 -3.14 -3.10 18.39
CA THR A 15 -3.09 -4.51 17.93
C THR A 15 -4.31 -5.31 18.37
N ASP A 16 -5.34 -4.65 18.95
CA ASP A 16 -6.62 -5.30 19.24
C ASP A 16 -7.19 -5.86 17.93
N ASN A 17 -7.52 -7.15 17.94
CA ASN A 17 -7.97 -7.87 16.77
C ASN A 17 -9.24 -7.28 16.15
N ARG A 18 -10.00 -6.47 16.91
CA ARG A 18 -11.18 -5.74 16.43
C ARG A 18 -10.85 -4.62 15.43
N TRP A 19 -9.63 -4.07 15.46
CA TRP A 19 -9.22 -2.92 14.63
C TRP A 19 -7.94 -3.20 13.82
N ARG A 20 -7.54 -4.47 13.72
CA ARG A 20 -6.30 -4.86 13.07
C ARG A 20 -6.35 -4.53 11.58
N ILE A 21 -5.50 -3.61 11.15
CA ILE A 21 -5.19 -3.40 9.73
C ILE A 21 -4.27 -4.54 9.27
N ARG A 22 -4.74 -5.34 8.31
CA ARG A 22 -3.93 -6.36 7.63
C ARG A 22 -3.30 -5.77 6.39
N THR A 23 -1.98 -5.80 6.29
CA THR A 23 -1.22 -5.19 5.20
C THR A 23 -0.67 -6.24 4.24
N PHE A 24 -0.79 -5.96 2.94
CA PHE A 24 -0.27 -6.79 1.87
C PHE A 24 0.73 -5.98 1.04
N LEU A 25 1.91 -6.53 0.80
CA LEU A 25 2.88 -6.02 -0.16
C LEU A 25 2.81 -6.86 -1.43
N VAL A 26 2.35 -6.26 -2.54
CA VAL A 26 2.26 -6.93 -3.85
C VAL A 26 3.24 -6.27 -4.82
N THR A 27 4.22 -7.03 -5.29
CA THR A 27 5.30 -6.49 -6.14
C THR A 27 5.49 -7.30 -7.42
N ALA A 28 5.78 -6.60 -8.52
CA ALA A 28 6.14 -7.22 -9.79
C ALA A 28 7.58 -7.75 -9.80
N ARG A 29 8.38 -7.48 -8.74
CA ARG A 29 9.74 -8.04 -8.63
C ARG A 29 9.68 -9.56 -8.50
N ASN A 30 10.69 -10.23 -9.03
CA ASN A 30 10.92 -11.65 -8.73
C ASN A 30 11.51 -11.79 -7.32
N ASP A 31 11.51 -13.02 -6.85
CA ASP A 31 11.86 -13.40 -5.49
C ASP A 31 13.39 -13.61 -5.32
N VAL A 32 14.16 -13.37 -6.39
CA VAL A 32 15.62 -13.49 -6.39
C VAL A 32 16.20 -12.38 -5.51
N GLY A 33 16.78 -12.78 -4.37
CA GLY A 33 17.24 -11.84 -3.33
C GLY A 33 16.18 -11.50 -2.29
N ASN A 34 15.14 -12.33 -2.13
CA ASN A 34 14.08 -12.23 -1.12
C ASN A 34 14.58 -11.75 0.24
N VAL A 35 15.66 -12.36 0.76
CA VAL A 35 16.24 -12.00 2.07
C VAL A 35 16.59 -10.51 2.14
N ARG A 36 17.14 -9.93 1.07
CA ARG A 36 17.50 -8.51 1.04
C ARG A 36 16.27 -7.61 1.09
N VAL A 37 15.20 -7.94 0.34
CA VAL A 37 13.96 -7.16 0.35
C VAL A 37 13.31 -7.21 1.73
N PHE A 38 13.21 -8.39 2.33
CA PHE A 38 12.68 -8.54 3.69
C PHE A 38 13.56 -7.82 4.73
N ASN A 39 14.89 -7.89 4.61
CA ASN A 39 15.80 -7.17 5.49
C ASN A 39 15.61 -5.66 5.36
N THR A 40 15.48 -5.12 4.15
CA THR A 40 15.22 -3.67 3.96
C THR A 40 13.88 -3.25 4.57
N LEU A 41 12.81 -4.02 4.37
CA LEU A 41 11.51 -3.73 4.99
C LEU A 41 11.61 -3.72 6.52
N LYS A 42 12.30 -4.72 7.08
CA LYS A 42 12.55 -4.85 8.52
C LYS A 42 13.41 -3.70 9.07
N GLU A 43 14.50 -3.34 8.38
CA GLU A 43 15.37 -2.21 8.73
C GLU A 43 14.60 -0.89 8.75
N TRP A 44 13.59 -0.74 7.87
CA TRP A 44 12.71 0.43 7.86
C TRP A 44 11.61 0.37 8.93
N GLY A 45 11.47 -0.74 9.64
CA GLY A 45 10.39 -0.94 10.62
C GLY A 45 9.02 -1.16 9.99
N LEU A 46 8.97 -1.67 8.75
CA LEU A 46 7.72 -2.03 8.07
C LEU A 46 7.32 -3.45 8.44
N ASP A 47 6.32 -3.57 9.29
CA ASP A 47 5.69 -4.84 9.66
C ASP A 47 4.52 -5.14 8.70
N ILE A 48 4.79 -6.00 7.72
CA ILE A 48 3.86 -6.39 6.66
C ILE A 48 3.32 -7.78 6.96
N ASP A 49 2.00 -7.95 7.00
CA ASP A 49 1.42 -9.26 7.32
C ASP A 49 1.67 -10.29 6.20
N GLU A 50 1.61 -9.87 4.94
CA GLU A 50 1.84 -10.74 3.79
C GLU A 50 2.58 -10.05 2.63
N THR A 51 3.50 -10.78 2.01
CA THR A 51 4.23 -10.30 0.83
C THR A 51 4.09 -11.28 -0.32
N HIS A 52 3.78 -10.77 -1.50
CA HIS A 52 3.53 -11.54 -2.72
C HIS A 52 4.38 -11.01 -3.88
N PHE A 53 5.32 -11.83 -4.35
CA PHE A 53 6.22 -11.54 -5.47
C PHE A 53 5.66 -12.18 -6.74
N LEU A 54 5.25 -11.35 -7.69
CA LEU A 54 4.55 -11.81 -8.90
C LEU A 54 5.48 -12.01 -10.10
N GLY A 55 6.77 -11.64 -10.01
CA GLY A 55 7.75 -11.92 -11.07
C GLY A 55 7.38 -11.36 -12.46
N GLY A 56 6.73 -10.20 -12.51
CA GLY A 56 6.29 -9.54 -13.74
C GLY A 56 4.87 -9.90 -14.19
N LEU A 57 4.17 -10.80 -13.50
CA LEU A 57 2.76 -11.08 -13.78
C LEU A 57 1.87 -9.87 -13.45
N ASP A 58 0.73 -9.80 -14.13
CA ASP A 58 -0.30 -8.79 -13.84
C ASP A 58 -0.77 -8.92 -12.38
N LYS A 59 -0.71 -7.81 -11.64
CA LYS A 59 -1.15 -7.74 -10.25
C LYS A 59 -2.67 -7.81 -10.11
N THR A 60 -3.42 -7.43 -11.15
CA THR A 60 -4.87 -7.21 -11.07
C THR A 60 -5.66 -8.43 -10.57
N PRO A 61 -5.42 -9.67 -11.06
CA PRO A 61 -6.10 -10.85 -10.53
C PRO A 61 -5.80 -11.09 -9.06
N PHE A 62 -4.57 -10.81 -8.63
CA PHE A 62 -4.13 -11.00 -7.26
C PHE A 62 -4.74 -9.97 -6.30
N VAL A 63 -4.75 -8.69 -6.71
CA VAL A 63 -5.41 -7.60 -5.98
C VAL A 63 -6.91 -7.88 -5.84
N ARG A 64 -7.56 -8.36 -6.91
CA ARG A 64 -8.97 -8.79 -6.87
C ARG A 64 -9.19 -9.92 -5.87
N PHE A 65 -8.29 -10.90 -5.83
CA PHE A 65 -8.39 -12.04 -4.91
C PHE A 65 -8.23 -11.63 -3.45
N ILE A 66 -7.28 -10.74 -3.12
CA ILE A 66 -7.12 -10.19 -1.76
C ILE A 66 -8.37 -9.40 -1.35
N ASN A 67 -8.99 -8.70 -2.30
CA ASN A 67 -10.12 -7.80 -2.07
C ASN A 67 -9.86 -6.78 -0.92
N PRO A 68 -8.78 -5.98 -1.01
CA PRO A 68 -8.44 -5.01 0.02
C PRO A 68 -9.49 -3.90 0.10
N ALA A 69 -9.67 -3.35 1.31
CA ALA A 69 -10.49 -2.14 1.50
C ALA A 69 -9.95 -0.94 0.69
N ILE A 70 -8.63 -0.88 0.48
CA ILE A 70 -7.97 0.11 -0.38
C ILE A 70 -6.65 -0.44 -0.92
N TYR A 71 -6.40 -0.22 -2.21
CA TYR A 71 -5.15 -0.57 -2.89
C TYR A 71 -4.34 0.69 -3.23
N PHE A 72 -3.03 0.67 -2.92
CA PHE A 72 -2.12 1.78 -3.18
C PHE A 72 -1.04 1.36 -4.20
N ASP A 73 -0.81 2.20 -5.20
CA ASP A 73 0.30 2.05 -6.16
C ASP A 73 0.72 3.43 -6.67
N ASP A 74 1.95 3.57 -7.14
CA ASP A 74 2.50 4.81 -7.70
C ASP A 74 2.43 4.85 -9.24
N SER A 75 2.19 3.71 -9.89
CA SER A 75 1.94 3.62 -11.33
C SER A 75 0.49 3.89 -11.67
N ILE A 76 0.24 4.92 -12.48
CA ILE A 76 -1.09 5.23 -13.02
C ILE A 76 -1.67 4.02 -13.78
N GLU A 77 -0.82 3.30 -14.51
CA GLU A 77 -1.22 2.11 -15.26
C GLU A 77 -1.75 1.00 -14.34
N HIS A 78 -1.12 0.79 -13.17
CA HIS A 78 -1.63 -0.17 -12.18
C HIS A 78 -2.94 0.33 -11.55
N ILE A 79 -3.05 1.62 -11.26
CA ILE A 79 -4.26 2.24 -10.72
C ILE A 79 -5.43 2.09 -11.69
N ASP A 80 -5.22 2.35 -12.99
CA ASP A 80 -6.26 2.26 -14.01
C ASP A 80 -6.80 0.84 -14.22
N ARG A 81 -5.96 -0.19 -14.04
CA ARG A 81 -6.39 -1.59 -14.04
C ARG A 81 -7.12 -1.96 -12.76
N ALA A 82 -6.54 -1.62 -11.61
CA ALA A 82 -7.06 -2.02 -10.30
C ALA A 82 -8.37 -1.32 -9.92
N LYS A 83 -8.61 -0.08 -10.37
CA LYS A 83 -9.84 0.67 -10.06
C LYS A 83 -11.12 0.02 -10.57
N GLN A 84 -11.00 -0.90 -11.53
CA GLN A 84 -12.11 -1.67 -12.06
C GLN A 84 -12.58 -2.77 -11.10
N VAL A 85 -11.77 -3.10 -10.08
CA VAL A 85 -11.96 -4.31 -9.26
C VAL A 85 -11.98 -4.02 -7.77
N VAL A 86 -11.29 -2.97 -7.32
CA VAL A 86 -11.20 -2.56 -5.90
C VAL A 86 -11.09 -1.04 -5.76
N PRO A 87 -11.36 -0.47 -4.57
CA PRO A 87 -11.00 0.91 -4.29
C PRO A 87 -9.48 1.12 -4.38
N VAL A 88 -9.08 2.21 -5.04
CA VAL A 88 -7.66 2.53 -5.27
C VAL A 88 -7.30 3.94 -4.80
N ALA A 89 -6.05 4.14 -4.45
CA ALA A 89 -5.45 5.44 -4.22
C ALA A 89 -4.08 5.52 -4.87
N HIS A 90 -3.91 6.50 -5.76
CA HIS A 90 -2.64 6.77 -6.42
C HIS A 90 -1.70 7.48 -5.45
N VAL A 91 -0.52 6.90 -5.23
CA VAL A 91 0.53 7.52 -4.42
C VAL A 91 1.44 8.31 -5.37
N VAL A 92 1.34 9.63 -5.35
CA VAL A 92 2.15 10.50 -6.21
C VAL A 92 3.63 10.36 -5.86
N TYR A 93 4.41 9.83 -6.81
CA TYR A 93 5.86 9.69 -6.68
C TYR A 93 6.54 11.08 -6.62
N GLY A 94 7.56 11.23 -5.78
CA GLY A 94 8.37 12.46 -5.71
C GLY A 94 7.86 13.55 -4.76
N ILE A 95 6.70 13.39 -4.11
CA ILE A 95 6.33 14.27 -2.99
C ILE A 95 7.11 13.83 -1.75
N ASN A 96 8.29 14.44 -1.56
CA ASN A 96 8.82 14.58 -0.20
C ASN A 96 7.73 15.28 0.60
N ASN A 97 7.28 14.69 1.72
CA ASN A 97 6.33 15.34 2.60
C ASN A 97 7.00 16.58 3.22
N ILE A 98 7.08 17.67 2.46
CA ILE A 98 7.27 18.99 3.02
C ILE A 98 6.00 19.22 3.83
N THR A 99 6.18 19.52 5.11
CA THR A 99 5.15 19.70 6.13
C THR A 99 4.12 20.78 5.75
N THR A 100 3.19 20.43 4.87
CA THR A 100 2.01 21.25 4.58
C THR A 100 0.79 20.43 5.01
N PRO A 101 -0.03 20.93 5.96
CA PRO A 101 -1.21 20.22 6.43
C PRO A 101 -2.18 19.95 5.27
N LEU A 102 -2.71 18.73 5.21
CA LEU A 102 -3.77 18.33 4.28
C LEU A 102 -5.00 19.22 4.47
N GLN A 103 -5.33 20.04 3.46
CA GLN A 103 -6.65 20.63 3.36
C GLN A 103 -7.62 19.57 2.85
N ILE A 104 -8.52 19.12 3.72
CA ILE A 104 -9.66 18.30 3.31
C ILE A 104 -10.62 19.24 2.57
N VAL A 105 -10.66 19.11 1.24
CA VAL A 105 -11.68 19.77 0.42
C VAL A 105 -12.94 18.91 0.49
N THR A 106 -13.93 19.35 1.27
CA THR A 106 -15.29 18.82 1.17
C THR A 106 -16.00 19.51 0.02
N THR A 107 -16.30 18.79 -1.07
CA THR A 107 -17.26 19.28 -2.04
C THR A 107 -18.64 19.23 -1.40
N LYS A 108 -19.21 20.41 -1.11
CA LYS A 108 -20.63 20.54 -0.80
C LYS A 108 -21.43 20.01 -1.99
N SER A 109 -22.32 19.07 -1.71
CA SER A 109 -23.42 18.69 -2.58
C SER A 109 -24.44 19.83 -2.59
N ASP A 110 -24.67 20.41 -3.77
CA ASP A 110 -25.91 21.12 -4.09
C ASP A 110 -26.99 20.10 -4.51
#